data_AF-A0A6I8MGR1-F1
#
_entry.id   AF-A0A6I8MGR1-F1
#
_cell.length_a   1.000
_cell.length_b   1.000
_cell.length_c   1.000
_cell.angle_alpha   90.00
_cell.angle_beta   90.00
_cell.angle_gamma   90.00
#
_symmetry.space_group_name_H-M   'P 1'
#
loop_
_entity.id
_entity.type
_entity.pdbx_description
1 polymer ?
#
loop_
_entity_poly.entity_id
_entity_poly.type
_entity_poly.pdbx_seq_one_letter_code
_entity_poly.pdbx_strand_id
1 'polypeptide(L)' 'MEIPKPHDPQSVSINPSQIAAKISEVLAQNPNSLHDEAQLLMRAHSLLHDALS' A
#
# COMPACT_ATOMS: atom_id res chain seq x y z
N MET A 1 20.37 -29.98 -0.19
CA MET A 1 19.57 -29.60 -1.36
C MET A 1 18.17 -29.27 -0.84
N GLU A 2 17.94 -28.02 -0.45
CA GLU A 2 16.65 -27.60 0.09
C GLU A 2 15.71 -27.29 -1.07
N ILE A 3 14.58 -28.00 -1.13
CA ILE A 3 13.55 -27.87 -2.16
C ILE A 3 12.86 -26.52 -1.90
N PRO A 4 12.86 -25.55 -2.82
CA PRO A 4 12.16 -24.29 -2.61
C PRO A 4 10.66 -24.60 -2.50
N LYS A 5 10.09 -24.30 -1.33
CA LYS A 5 8.65 -24.45 -1.08
C LYS A 5 7.86 -23.70 -2.16
N PRO A 6 6.76 -24.27 -2.67
CA PRO A 6 5.87 -23.56 -3.58
C PRO A 6 5.41 -22.28 -2.87
N HIS A 7 5.76 -21.13 -3.44
CA HIS A 7 5.23 -19.86 -3.00
C HIS A 7 3.74 -19.87 -3.35
N ASP A 8 2.91 -20.07 -2.33
CA ASP A 8 1.47 -20.10 -2.44
C ASP A 8 0.97 -18.72 -2.95
N PRO A 9 0.46 -18.59 -4.18
CA PRO A 9 0.07 -17.30 -4.76
C PRO A 9 -1.27 -16.80 -4.21
N GLN A 10 -1.99 -17.63 -3.44
CA GLN A 10 -3.31 -17.32 -2.90
C GLN A 10 -3.28 -16.82 -1.46
N SER A 11 -2.13 -16.87 -0.78
CA SER A 11 -1.93 -16.14 0.46
C SER A 11 -1.63 -14.68 0.12
N VAL A 12 -2.64 -13.99 -0.42
CA VAL A 12 -2.74 -12.53 -0.36
C VAL A 12 -2.99 -12.18 1.11
N SER A 13 -2.03 -12.51 1.96
CA SER A 13 -1.95 -12.02 3.31
C SER A 13 -1.64 -10.55 3.14
N ILE A 14 -2.68 -9.74 3.07
CA ILE A 14 -2.63 -8.29 3.04
C ILE A 14 -1.73 -7.89 4.23
N ASN A 15 -0.45 -7.67 3.94
CA ASN A 15 0.54 -7.46 4.96
C ASN A 15 0.43 -6.00 5.39
N PRO A 16 0.13 -5.71 6.68
CA PRO A 16 0.02 -4.33 7.15
C PRO A 16 1.28 -3.52 6.85
N SER A 17 2.44 -4.17 6.87
CA SER A 17 3.74 -3.58 6.50
C SER A 17 3.83 -3.19 5.02
N GLN A 18 3.24 -3.95 4.11
CA GLN A 18 3.21 -3.63 2.68
C GLN A 18 2.24 -2.48 2.37
N ILE A 19 1.11 -2.42 3.09
CA ILE A 19 0.17 -1.29 2.99
C ILE A 19 0.80 -0.02 3.54
N ALA A 20 1.45 -0.10 4.71
CA ALA A 20 2.17 1.02 5.29
C ALA A 20 3.26 1.54 4.33
N ALA A 21 4.03 0.66 3.70
CA ALA A 21 5.03 1.04 2.71
C ALA A 21 4.40 1.77 1.50
N LYS A 22 3.31 1.25 0.94
CA LYS A 22 2.58 1.90 -0.17
C LYS A 22 2.01 3.26 0.22
N ILE A 23 1.47 3.40 1.43
CA ILE A 23 0.95 4.68 1.93
C ILE A 23 2.08 5.67 2.12
N SER A 24 3.20 5.26 2.73
CA SER A 24 4.38 6.10 2.88
C SER A 24 4.93 6.56 1.53
N GLU A 25 4.91 5.71 0.51
CA GLU A 25 5.31 6.07 -0.85
C GLU A 25 4.37 7.12 -1.47
N VAL A 26 3.05 6.96 -1.29
CA VAL A 26 2.05 7.95 -1.75
C VAL A 26 2.22 9.29 -1.03
N LEU A 27 2.43 9.28 0.28
CA LEU A 27 2.60 10.50 1.08
C LEU A 27 3.99 11.13 0.93
N ALA A 28 4.99 10.37 0.47
CA ALA A 28 6.33 10.89 0.17
C ALA A 28 6.39 11.63 -1.18
N GLN A 29 5.34 11.55 -2.00
CA GLN A 29 5.23 12.41 -3.17
C GLN A 29 5.12 13.85 -2.70
N ASN A 30 5.88 14.75 -3.32
CA ASN A 30 5.93 16.16 -2.94
C ASN A 30 4.92 16.93 -3.82
N PRO A 31 3.69 17.19 -3.35
CA PRO A 31 2.68 17.86 -4.16
C PRO A 31 3.08 19.32 -4.41
N ASN A 32 2.77 19.83 -5.60
CA ASN A 32 3.03 21.23 -5.96
C ASN A 32 1.83 22.15 -5.64
N SER A 33 0.74 21.59 -5.13
CA SER A 33 -0.52 22.29 -4.84
C SER A 33 -1.31 21.58 -3.73
N LEU A 34 -2.12 22.35 -2.99
CA LEU A 34 -3.05 21.81 -1.98
C LEU A 34 -4.08 20.85 -2.59
N HIS A 35 -4.43 21.03 -3.87
CA HIS A 35 -5.31 20.11 -4.57
C HIS A 35 -4.63 18.74 -4.77
N ASP A 36 -3.36 18.73 -5.14
CA ASP A 36 -2.58 17.49 -5.34
C ASP A 36 -2.35 16.78 -4.00
N GLU A 37 -2.11 17.53 -2.93
CA GLU A 37 -2.02 16.99 -1.56
C GLU A 37 -3.33 16.30 -1.16
N ALA A 38 -4.48 16.93 -1.40
CA ALA A 38 -5.78 16.34 -1.10
C ALA A 38 -6.03 15.06 -1.92
N GLN A 39 -5.60 15.01 -3.18
CA GLN A 39 -5.68 13.79 -4.01
C GLN A 39 -4.80 12.65 -3.46
N LEU A 40 -3.57 12.95 -3.05
CA LEU A 40 -2.67 11.97 -2.43
C LEU A 40 -3.26 11.43 -1.12
N LEU A 41 -3.84 12.30 -0.30
CA LEU A 41 -4.46 11.93 0.97
C LEU A 41 -5.70 11.05 0.76
N MET A 42 -6.56 11.39 -0.20
CA MET A 42 -7.71 10.55 -0.57
C MET A 42 -7.26 9.17 -1.06
N ARG A 43 -6.20 9.11 -1.85
CA ARG A 43 -5.67 7.85 -2.37
C ARG A 43 -5.08 6.97 -1.26
N ALA A 44 -4.35 7.56 -0.32
CA ALA A 44 -3.87 6.88 0.88
C ALA A 44 -5.05 6.36 1.74
N HIS A 45 -6.10 7.16 1.90
CA HIS A 45 -7.30 6.76 2.63
C HIS A 45 -8.03 5.60 1.94
N SER A 46 -8.19 5.63 0.61
CA SER A 46 -8.78 4.52 -0.14
C SER A 46 -7.97 3.22 0.00
N LEU A 47 -6.64 3.30 0.00
CA LEU A 47 -5.77 2.13 0.21
C LEU A 47 -5.91 1.55 1.62
N LEU A 48 -6.08 2.39 2.64
CA LEU A 48 -6.39 1.94 4.01
C LEU A 48 -7.78 1.32 4.10
N HIS A 49 -8.76 1.90 3.44
CA HIS A 49 -10.13 1.40 3.44
C HIS A 49 -10.23 0.03 2.77
N ASP A 50 -9.60 -0.15 1.60
CA ASP A 50 -9.55 -1.42 0.87
C ASP A 50 -8.79 -2.52 1.65
N ALA A 51 -7.80 -2.12 2.45
CA ALA A 51 -7.06 -3.02 3.33
C ALA A 51 -7.82 -3.47 4.59
N LEU A 52 -8.80 -2.67 5.03
CA LEU A 52 -9.56 -2.90 6.26
C LEU A 52 -10.98 -3.44 6.01
N SER A 53 -11.42 -3.49 4.74
CA SER A 53 -12.72 -4.02 4.32
C SER A 53 -12.65 -5.52 4.02
#